data_AF-A0A4D9CZM3-F1
#
_entry.id   AF-A0A4D9CZM3-F1
#
_cell.length_a   1.000
_cell.length_b   1.000
_cell.length_c   1.000
_cell.angle_alpha   90.00
_cell.angle_beta   90.00
_cell.angle_gamma   90.00
#
_symmetry.space_group_name_H-M   'P 1'
#
loop_
_entity.id
_entity.type
_entity.pdbx_description
1 polymer ?
#
loop_
_entity_poly.entity_id
_entity_poly.type
_entity_poly.pdbx_seq_one_letter_code
_entity_poly.pdbx_strand_id
1 'polypeptide(L)'
;MGKKSDVVLPAREYAPLEARTDIVAWTKGREARAREEAIAIEMVKNLRDQVSWCQRKHPVTHYYDCAELVGKYLKLVRDPLRGVKLPGAASEE
;
A
#
# COMPACT_ATOMS: atom_id res chain seq x y z
N MET A 1 -30.75 -3.17 -5.38
CA MET A 1 -29.54 -3.79 -5.96
C MET A 1 -28.62 -2.68 -6.44
N GLY A 2 -27.70 -2.21 -5.60
CA GLY A 2 -26.74 -1.16 -5.99
C GLY A 2 -25.62 -1.77 -6.82
N LYS A 3 -25.47 -1.33 -8.08
CA LYS A 3 -24.31 -1.67 -8.90
C LYS A 3 -23.06 -1.19 -8.15
N LYS A 4 -22.23 -2.13 -7.69
CA LYS A 4 -20.85 -1.82 -7.29
C LYS A 4 -20.17 -1.37 -8.58
N SER A 5 -20.08 -0.06 -8.77
CA SER A 5 -19.30 0.47 -9.87
C SER A 5 -17.85 0.22 -9.51
N ASP A 6 -17.16 -0.58 -10.31
CA ASP A 6 -15.71 -0.71 -10.31
C ASP A 6 -15.12 0.63 -10.80
N VAL A 7 -15.26 1.68 -9.98
CA VAL A 7 -14.70 2.99 -10.26
C VAL A 7 -13.20 2.91 -9.98
N VAL A 8 -12.46 2.47 -11.00
CA VAL A 8 -11.01 2.66 -11.11
C VAL A 8 -10.79 4.16 -11.23
N LEU A 9 -10.58 4.83 -10.09
CA LEU A 9 -10.17 6.22 -10.10
C LEU A 9 -8.70 6.26 -10.55
N PRO A 10 -8.35 7.15 -11.50
CA PRO A 10 -6.96 7.32 -11.90
C PRO A 10 -6.12 7.72 -10.69
N ALA A 11 -4.88 7.22 -10.62
CA ALA A 11 -3.88 7.64 -9.65
C ALA A 11 -3.60 9.14 -9.86
N ARG A 12 -4.34 9.99 -9.15
CA ARG A 12 -4.28 11.43 -9.33
C ARG A 12 -3.17 11.96 -8.44
N GLU A 13 -2.26 12.77 -9.00
CA GLU A 13 -1.42 13.66 -8.21
C GLU A 13 -2.33 14.42 -7.24
N TYR A 14 -2.07 14.24 -5.95
CA TYR A 14 -2.93 14.82 -4.92
C TYR A 14 -2.78 16.33 -5.01
N ALA A 15 -3.90 17.04 -5.09
CA ALA A 15 -3.88 18.47 -4.89
C ALA A 15 -3.26 18.76 -3.51
N PRO A 16 -2.34 19.73 -3.40
CA PRO A 16 -1.74 20.10 -2.13
C PRO A 16 -2.81 20.42 -1.09
N LEU A 17 -2.54 20.04 0.16
CA LEU A 17 -3.42 20.18 1.34
C LEU A 17 -3.93 21.60 1.61
N GLU A 18 -3.46 22.60 0.86
CA GLU A 18 -3.93 24.00 0.95
C GLU A 18 -5.39 24.20 0.50
N ALA A 19 -6.00 23.20 -0.14
CA ALA A 19 -7.39 23.25 -0.62
C ALA A 19 -8.48 23.14 0.47
N ARG A 20 -8.29 23.68 1.68
CA ARG A 20 -9.42 23.81 2.64
C ARG A 20 -10.51 24.73 2.10
N THR A 21 -10.16 25.60 1.16
CA THR A 21 -11.05 26.49 0.41
C THR A 21 -11.98 25.73 -0.54
N ASP A 22 -11.50 24.64 -1.16
CA ASP A 22 -12.26 23.82 -2.10
C ASP A 22 -12.63 22.46 -1.50
N ILE A 23 -13.80 22.40 -0.86
CA ILE A 23 -14.31 21.22 -0.15
C ILE A 23 -14.28 19.96 -1.04
N VAL A 24 -14.62 20.10 -2.33
CA VAL A 24 -14.67 18.98 -3.29
C VAL A 24 -13.28 18.43 -3.62
N ALA A 25 -12.27 19.30 -3.71
CA ALA A 25 -10.90 18.88 -3.97
C ALA A 25 -10.32 18.16 -2.75
N TRP A 26 -10.59 18.69 -1.55
CA TRP A 26 -10.18 18.09 -0.29
C TRP A 26 -10.79 16.70 -0.04
N THR A 27 -12.10 16.53 -0.27
CA THR A 27 -12.75 15.22 -0.11
C THR A 27 -12.19 14.19 -1.08
N LYS A 28 -12.01 14.55 -2.35
CA LYS A 28 -11.41 13.67 -3.36
C LYS A 28 -9.97 13.28 -3.01
N GLY A 29 -9.18 14.21 -2.48
CA GLY A 29 -7.83 13.92 -1.99
C GLY A 29 -7.82 12.92 -0.83
N ARG A 30 -8.77 13.04 0.11
CA ARG A 30 -8.92 12.07 1.21
C ARG A 30 -9.37 10.69 0.73
N GLU A 31 -10.30 10.65 -0.22
CA GLU A 31 -10.76 9.39 -0.81
C GLU A 31 -9.63 8.67 -1.55
N ALA A 32 -8.81 9.40 -2.32
CA ALA A 32 -7.62 8.85 -2.96
C ALA A 32 -6.64 8.28 -1.91
N ARG A 33 -6.38 9.04 -0.83
CA ARG A 33 -5.48 8.61 0.25
C ARG A 33 -5.93 7.30 0.88
N ALA A 34 -7.20 7.24 1.25
CA ALA A 34 -7.78 6.07 1.88
C ALA A 34 -7.70 4.83 0.96
N ARG A 35 -7.86 5.02 -0.36
CA ARG A 35 -7.73 3.92 -1.34
C ARG A 35 -6.30 3.39 -1.41
N GLU A 36 -5.31 4.26 -1.54
CA GLU A 36 -3.91 3.84 -1.61
C GLU A 36 -3.45 3.18 -0.30
N GLU A 37 -3.89 3.70 0.85
CA GLU A 37 -3.66 3.08 2.16
C GLU A 37 -4.29 1.68 2.24
N ALA A 38 -5.52 1.51 1.73
CA ALA A 38 -6.16 0.20 1.68
C ALA A 38 -5.43 -0.78 0.75
N ILE A 39 -5.00 -0.32 -0.44
CA ILE A 39 -4.21 -1.13 -1.37
C ILE A 39 -2.91 -1.57 -0.71
N ALA A 40 -2.18 -0.66 -0.04
CA ALA A 40 -0.94 -0.99 0.63
C ALA A 40 -1.12 -2.01 1.77
N ILE A 41 -2.20 -1.90 2.54
CA ILE A 41 -2.53 -2.91 3.56
C ILE A 41 -2.75 -4.28 2.92
N GLU A 42 -3.51 -4.36 1.83
CA GLU A 42 -3.75 -5.62 1.13
C GLU A 42 -2.48 -6.18 0.48
N MET A 43 -1.60 -5.32 -0.03
CA MET A 43 -0.29 -5.73 -0.55
C MET A 43 0.58 -6.38 0.53
N VAL A 44 0.61 -5.81 1.74
CA VAL A 44 1.35 -6.40 2.87
C VAL A 44 0.74 -7.73 3.30
N LYS A 45 -0.59 -7.86 3.30
CA LYS A 45 -1.27 -9.15 3.58
C LYS A 45 -0.92 -10.20 2.53
N ASN A 46 -0.96 -9.84 1.25
CA ASN A 46 -0.57 -10.75 0.17
C ASN A 46 0.88 -11.23 0.35
N LEU A 47 1.80 -10.32 0.67
CA LEU A 47 3.20 -10.68 0.89
C LEU A 47 3.38 -11.60 2.12
N ARG A 48 2.61 -11.39 3.19
CA ARG A 48 2.57 -12.29 4.36
C ARG A 48 2.14 -13.71 3.97
N ASP A 49 1.15 -13.82 3.10
CA ASP A 49 0.65 -15.12 2.61
C ASP A 49 1.71 -15.80 1.74
N GLN A 50 2.41 -15.06 0.89
CA GLN A 50 3.54 -15.57 0.10
C GLN A 50 4.69 -16.08 0.97
N VAL A 51 5.07 -15.35 2.03
CA VAL A 51 6.08 -15.80 2.99
C VAL A 51 5.61 -17.09 3.68
N SER A 52 4.36 -17.14 4.12
CA SER A 52 3.78 -18.31 4.77
C SER A 52 3.74 -19.51 3.81
N TRP A 53 3.46 -19.28 2.54
CA TRP A 53 3.47 -20.31 1.51
C TRP A 53 4.89 -20.82 1.21
N CYS A 54 5.87 -19.92 1.10
CA CYS A 54 7.28 -20.28 0.89
C CYS A 54 7.79 -21.14 2.05
N GLN A 55 7.47 -20.74 3.29
CA GLN A 55 7.81 -21.48 4.51
C GLN A 55 7.22 -22.91 4.50
N ARG A 56 5.98 -23.06 4.04
CA ARG A 56 5.31 -24.38 3.92
C ARG A 56 5.94 -25.26 2.83
N LYS A 57 6.40 -24.67 1.73
CA LYS A 57 7.03 -25.38 0.62
C LYS A 57 8.46 -25.81 0.95
N HIS A 58 9.19 -25.01 1.73
CA HIS A 58 10.60 -25.23 2.08
C HIS A 58 10.81 -25.36 3.60
N PRO A 59 10.28 -26.40 4.27
CA PRO A 59 10.23 -26.46 5.73
C PRO A 59 11.62 -26.49 6.41
N VAL A 60 12.65 -26.98 5.72
CA VAL A 60 14.02 -27.11 6.29
C VAL A 60 14.92 -25.96 5.85
N THR A 61 14.81 -25.51 4.59
CA THR A 61 15.72 -24.53 3.97
C THR A 61 15.16 -23.11 3.90
N HIS A 62 14.00 -22.85 4.50
CA HIS A 62 13.31 -21.56 4.41
C HIS A 62 14.16 -20.33 4.77
N TYR A 63 15.16 -20.48 5.65
CA TYR A 63 16.04 -19.38 6.06
C TYR A 63 16.86 -18.82 4.90
N TYR A 64 17.18 -19.64 3.89
CA TYR A 64 17.92 -19.22 2.70
C TYR A 64 16.96 -18.92 1.56
N ASP A 65 16.05 -19.86 1.27
CA ASP A 65 15.17 -19.79 0.09
C ASP A 65 14.12 -18.68 0.21
N CYS A 66 13.60 -18.43 1.42
CA CYS A 66 12.57 -17.42 1.66
C CYS A 66 13.15 -16.09 2.19
N ALA A 67 14.47 -15.96 2.33
CA ALA A 67 15.14 -14.81 2.95
C ALA A 67 14.76 -13.48 2.31
N GLU A 68 14.72 -13.44 0.97
CA GLU A 68 14.41 -12.24 0.22
C GLU A 68 12.96 -11.79 0.43
N LEU A 69 12.01 -12.73 0.40
CA LEU A 69 10.58 -12.47 0.64
C LEU A 69 10.34 -11.98 2.06
N VAL A 70 10.97 -12.62 3.05
CA VAL A 70 10.92 -12.19 4.46
C VAL A 70 11.54 -10.80 4.61
N GLY A 71 12.67 -10.53 3.97
CA GLY A 71 13.31 -9.21 3.97
C GLY A 71 12.40 -8.12 3.41
N LYS A 72 11.74 -8.38 2.27
CA LYS A 72 10.73 -7.47 1.68
C LYS A 72 9.56 -7.24 2.62
N TYR A 73 9.03 -8.30 3.24
CA TYR A 73 7.92 -8.20 4.19
C TYR A 73 8.29 -7.37 5.43
N LEU A 74 9.46 -7.63 6.02
CA LEU A 74 9.92 -6.88 7.19
C LEU A 74 10.18 -5.40 6.88
N LYS A 75 10.68 -5.07 5.69
CA LYS A 75 10.85 -3.68 5.25
C LYS A 75 9.50 -2.95 5.22
N LEU A 76 8.47 -3.55 4.63
CA LEU A 76 7.15 -2.93 4.51
C LEU A 76 6.38 -2.88 5.83
N VAL A 77 6.55 -3.86 6.72
CA VAL A 77 5.88 -3.86 8.03
C VAL A 77 6.48 -2.82 8.98
N ARG A 78 7.79 -2.56 8.87
CA ARG A 78 8.47 -1.54 9.66
C ARG A 78 8.20 -0.12 9.17
N ASP A 79 7.89 0.03 7.89
CA ASP A 79 7.51 1.32 7.31
C ASP A 79 6.10 1.72 7.81
N PRO A 80 5.94 2.86 8.49
CA PRO A 80 4.64 3.34 8.96
C PRO A 80 3.64 3.59 7.82
N LEU A 81 4.12 3.85 6.60
CA LEU A 81 3.28 4.05 5.42
C LEU A 81 3.16 2.79 4.55
N ARG A 82 3.76 1.66 4.97
CA ARG A 82 3.70 0.37 4.24
C ARG A 82 4.10 0.49 2.76
N GLY A 83 5.04 1.40 2.45
CA GLY A 83 5.51 1.68 1.08
C GLY A 83 4.69 2.71 0.30
N VAL A 84 3.66 3.33 0.88
CA VAL A 84 2.89 4.39 0.22
C VAL A 84 3.70 5.70 0.22
N LYS A 85 4.01 6.22 -0.97
CA LYS A 85 4.55 7.58 -1.12
C LYS A 85 3.41 8.58 -1.05
N LEU A 86 3.26 9.24 0.10
CA LEU A 86 2.33 10.36 0.23
C LEU A 86 2.92 11.61 -0.44
N PRO A 87 2.15 12.36 -1.23
CA PRO A 87 2.62 13.62 -1.80
C PRO A 87 2.83 14.65 -0.69
N GLY A 88 4.05 15.19 -0.65
CA GLY A 88 4.54 16.08 0.40
C GLY A 88 5.51 15.41 1.39
N ALA A 89 5.60 14.08 1.40
CA ALA A 89 6.80 13.42 1.90
C ALA A 89 7.82 13.50 0.76
N ALA A 90 8.86 14.32 0.95
CA ALA A 90 9.91 14.53 -0.04
C ALA A 90 10.33 13.17 -0.65
N SER A 91 10.16 13.04 -1.96
CA SER A 91 10.86 12.03 -2.74
C SER A 91 12.32 12.43 -2.77
N GLU A 92 13.06 12.09 -1.72
CA GLU A 92 14.52 11.99 -1.79
C GLU A 92 14.82 10.57 -2.27
N GLU A 93 15.20 10.52 -3.56
CA GLU A 93 15.97 9.51 -4.31
C GLU A 93 15.81 8.02 -3.94
#